data_AF-A0A081DCB5-F1
#
_entry.id   AF-A0A081DCB5-F1
#
_cell.length_a   1.000
_cell.length_b   1.000
_cell.length_c   1.000
_cell.angle_alpha   90.00
_cell.angle_beta   90.00
_cell.angle_gamma   90.00
#
_symmetry.space_group_name_H-M   'P 1'
#
loop_
_entity.id
_entity.type
_entity.pdbx_description
1 polymer ?
#
loop_
_entity_poly.entity_id
_entity_poly.type
_entity_poly.pdbx_seq_one_letter_code
_entity_poly.pdbx_strand_id
1 'polypeptide(L)' 'MARFLIETQSSSLQDVLSYQKDDYRYSEKDTVNENEPVFIR' A
#
# COMPACT_ATOMS: atom_id res chain seq x y z
N MET A 1 2.58 -2.08 -7.43
CA MET A 1 1.48 -2.61 -6.60
C MET A 1 1.10 -4.06 -6.94
N ALA A 2 0.42 -4.38 -8.05
CA ALA A 2 -0.06 -5.75 -8.32
C ALA A 2 1.01 -6.86 -8.21
N ARG A 3 2.20 -6.61 -8.76
CA ARG A 3 3.35 -7.53 -8.64
C ARG A 3 3.78 -7.78 -7.19
N PHE A 4 3.85 -6.72 -6.38
CA PHE A 4 4.20 -6.84 -4.96
C PHE A 4 3.20 -7.74 -4.24
N LEU A 5 1.89 -7.51 -4.43
CA LEU A 5 0.84 -8.29 -3.78
C LEU A 5 0.92 -9.79 -4.10
N ILE A 6 1.25 -10.13 -5.35
CA ILE A 6 1.44 -11.52 -5.78
C ILE A 6 2.71 -12.11 -5.18
N GLU A 7 3.82 -11.37 -5.19
CA GLU A 7 5.12 -11.81 -4.66
C GLU A 7 5.08 -12.01 -3.14
N THR A 8 4.32 -11.18 -2.40
CA THR A 8 4.18 -11.26 -0.94
C THR A 8 2.99 -12.09 -0.49
N GLN A 9 2.20 -12.66 -1.42
CA GLN A 9 0.96 -13.39 -1.13
C GLN A 9 0.03 -12.60 -0.19
N SER A 10 -0.09 -11.30 -0.44
CA SER A 10 -0.89 -10.40 0.38
C SER A 10 -2.35 -10.84 0.40
N SER A 11 -2.92 -10.94 1.61
CA SER A 11 -4.28 -11.43 1.83
C SER A 11 -5.11 -10.52 2.72
N SER A 12 -4.48 -9.51 3.33
CA SER A 12 -5.12 -8.52 4.18
C SER A 12 -4.83 -7.09 3.72
N LEU A 13 -5.66 -6.14 4.17
CA LEU A 13 -5.43 -4.72 3.90
C LEU A 13 -4.08 -4.24 4.46
N GLN A 14 -3.68 -4.73 5.64
CA GLN A 14 -2.39 -4.37 6.24
C GLN A 14 -1.20 -4.77 5.34
N ASP A 15 -1.29 -5.90 4.66
CA ASP A 15 -0.26 -6.31 3.69
C ASP A 15 -0.17 -5.32 2.53
N VAL A 16 -1.31 -4.81 2.06
CA VAL A 16 -1.34 -3.77 1.01
C VAL A 16 -0.72 -2.47 1.51
N LEU A 17 -1.04 -2.05 2.74
CA LEU A 17 -0.49 -0.84 3.36
C LEU A 17 1.02 -0.93 3.61
N SER A 18 1.55 -2.14 3.79
CA SER A 18 2.99 -2.38 3.90
C SER A 18 3.76 -2.22 2.59
N TYR A 19 3.10 -1.89 1.48
CA TYR A 19 3.75 -1.64 0.20
C TYR A 19 4.79 -0.53 0.31
N GLN A 20 6.04 -0.91 0.06
CA GLN A 20 7.16 0.00 -0.02
C GLN A 20 8.08 -0.42 -1.17
N LYS A 21 7.96 0.28 -2.31
CA LYS A 21 8.79 0.04 -3.49
C LYS A 21 8.96 1.32 -4.29
N ASP A 22 10.13 1.51 -4.89
CA ASP A 22 10.44 2.68 -5.73
C ASP A 22 10.17 4.01 -5.00
N ASP A 23 10.58 4.07 -3.72
CA ASP A 23 10.37 5.17 -2.76
C ASP A 23 8.91 5.46 -2.35
N TYR A 24 7.91 4.79 -2.93
CA TYR A 24 6.53 4.94 -2.48
C TYR A 24 6.32 4.37 -1.08
N ARG A 25 5.58 5.09 -0.24
CA ARG A 25 5.15 4.68 1.11
C ARG A 25 3.72 5.09 1.37
N TYR A 26 3.03 4.30 2.18
CA TYR A 26 1.68 4.64 2.63
C TYR A 26 1.67 5.95 3.43
N SER A 27 0.76 6.86 3.09
CA SER A 27 0.51 8.09 3.86
C SER A 27 -0.86 8.04 4.48
N GLU A 28 -0.90 7.89 5.80
CA GLU A 28 -2.13 7.99 6.57
C GLU A 28 -2.72 9.40 6.53
N LYS A 29 -1.87 10.44 6.41
CA LYS A 29 -2.32 11.84 6.37
C LYS A 29 -3.09 12.19 5.10
N ASP A 30 -2.68 11.61 3.97
CA ASP A 30 -3.30 11.86 2.67
C ASP A 30 -4.42 10.86 2.35
N THR A 31 -4.50 9.76 3.13
CA THR A 31 -5.57 8.77 3.02
C THR A 31 -6.82 9.27 3.75
N VAL A 32 -7.76 9.83 2.99
CA VAL A 32 -9.04 10.34 3.52
C VAL A 32 -10.06 9.21 3.73
N ASN A 33 -9.94 8.12 2.96
CA ASN A 33 -10.85 6.97 2.98
C ASN A 33 -10.03 5.68 3.05
N GLU A 34 -10.36 4.81 4.00
CA GLU A 34 -9.64 3.55 4.24
C GLU A 34 -9.66 2.61 3.03
N ASN A 35 -10.68 2.70 2.17
CA ASN A 35 -10.77 1.91 0.93
C ASN A 35 -9.93 2.48 -0.22
N GLU A 36 -9.38 3.69 -0.05
CA GLU A 36 -8.60 4.41 -1.05
C GLU A 36 -7.24 4.82 -0.45
N PRO A 37 -6.39 3.84 -0.09
CA PRO A 37 -5.11 4.13 0.52
C PRO A 37 -4.18 4.88 -0.44
N VAL A 38 -3.62 5.98 0.04
CA VAL A 38 -2.73 6.85 -0.72
C VAL A 38 -1.27 6.50 -0.43
N PHE A 39 -0.49 6.34 -1.50
CA PHE A 39 0.95 6.09 -1.42
C PHE A 39 1.68 7.24 -2.08
N ILE A 40 2.62 7.85 -1.35
CA ILE A 40 3.38 9.03 -1.78
C ILE A 40 4.88 8.70 -1.87
N ARG A 41 5.60 9.48 -2.67
CA ARG A 41 7.05 9.44 -2.84
C ARG A 41 7.68 10.76 -2.39
#